data_AF-A0A645JB24-F1
#
_entry.id   AF-A0A645JB24-F1
#
_cell.length_a   1.000
_cell.length_b   1.000
_cell.length_c   1.000
_cell.angle_alpha   90.00
_cell.angle_beta   90.00
_cell.angle_gamma   90.00
#
_symmetry.space_group_name_H-M   'P 1'
#
loop_
_entity.id
_entity.type
_entity.pdbx_description
1 polymer ?
#
loop_
_entity_poly.entity_id
_entity_poly.type
_entity_poly.pdbx_seq_one_letter_code
_entity_poly.pdbx_strand_id
1 'polypeptide(L)'
;MTRYFLTLKQAIQLLFKAISNSIGGETFVMKMPGYKIIDIGKAIKAELGNENCKIRILGKRPGEKLHEVLISRYEVENAYIYDENYFVILPQLNIKGLKEYYEKLKSINTKEYASNDCILGYNEARKMLIEGGFITNKKNSAL
;
A
#
# COMPACT_ATOMS: atom_id res chain seq x y z
N MET A 1 3.48 -12.04 7.84
CA MET A 1 3.09 -11.51 6.51
C MET A 1 2.95 -9.99 6.58
N THR A 2 3.23 -9.30 5.49
CA THR A 2 3.02 -7.84 5.35
C THR A 2 1.98 -7.54 4.30
N ARG A 3 1.26 -6.44 4.49
CA ARG A 3 0.19 -5.98 3.60
C ARG A 3 0.29 -4.47 3.43
N TYR A 4 -0.07 -4.00 2.25
CA TYR A 4 -0.43 -2.60 2.05
C TYR A 4 -1.86 -2.39 2.54
N PHE A 5 -2.11 -1.22 3.13
CA PHE A 5 -3.44 -0.79 3.51
C PHE A 5 -3.74 0.53 2.81
N LEU A 6 -4.95 0.60 2.27
CA LEU A 6 -5.45 1.74 1.52
C LEU A 6 -6.80 2.13 2.10
N THR A 7 -6.95 3.38 2.53
CA THR A 7 -8.27 3.87 2.95
C THR A 7 -9.18 4.04 1.72
N LEU A 8 -10.49 3.99 1.91
CA LEU A 8 -11.44 4.22 0.82
C LEU A 8 -11.20 5.58 0.13
N LYS A 9 -10.92 6.62 0.92
CA LYS A 9 -10.62 7.96 0.42
C LYS A 9 -9.37 7.96 -0.49
N GLN A 10 -8.29 7.30 -0.07
CA GLN A 10 -7.08 7.19 -0.87
C GLN A 10 -7.31 6.38 -2.16
N ALA A 11 -8.11 5.31 -2.10
CA ALA A 11 -8.47 4.54 -3.29
C ALA A 11 -9.22 5.39 -4.32
N ILE A 12 -10.18 6.19 -3.87
CA ILE A 12 -10.92 7.13 -4.72
C ILE A 12 -9.98 8.21 -5.27
N GLN A 13 -9.04 8.73 -4.47
CA GLN A 13 -8.05 9.69 -4.92
C GLN A 13 -7.13 9.12 -6.00
N LEU A 14 -6.64 7.88 -5.84
CA LEU A 14 -5.86 7.19 -6.86
C LEU A 14 -6.66 7.05 -8.16
N LEU A 15 -7.95 6.70 -8.08
CA LEU A 15 -8.82 6.59 -9.26
C LEU A 15 -8.93 7.93 -9.99
N PHE A 16 -9.27 9.01 -9.30
CA PHE A 16 -9.38 10.34 -9.93
C PHE A 16 -8.03 10.84 -10.47
N LYS A 17 -6.93 10.56 -9.77
CA LYS A 17 -5.58 10.87 -10.23
C LYS A 17 -5.30 10.16 -11.56
N ALA A 18 -5.55 8.85 -11.63
CA ALA A 18 -5.35 8.07 -12.84
C ALA A 18 -6.23 8.58 -13.97
N ILE A 19 -7.54 8.80 -13.75
CA ILE A 19 -8.46 9.30 -14.80
C ILE A 19 -8.02 10.66 -15.34
N SER A 20 -7.60 11.58 -14.47
CA SER A 20 -7.30 12.96 -14.89
C SER A 20 -5.93 13.13 -15.52
N ASN A 21 -4.98 12.25 -15.21
CA ASN A 21 -3.56 12.41 -15.59
C ASN A 21 -3.04 11.30 -16.51
N SER A 22 -3.87 10.30 -16.79
CA SER A 22 -3.50 9.26 -17.74
C SER A 22 -3.58 9.77 -19.17
N ILE A 23 -2.69 9.26 -20.00
CA ILE A 23 -2.76 9.40 -21.46
C ILE A 23 -3.18 8.09 -22.13
N GLY A 24 -3.07 6.95 -21.44
CA GLY A 24 -3.64 5.67 -21.82
C GLY A 24 -2.62 4.55 -21.99
N GLY A 25 -2.86 3.43 -21.31
CA GLY A 25 -2.05 2.21 -21.38
C GLY A 25 -1.11 2.02 -20.18
N GLU A 26 -0.76 3.10 -19.48
CA GLU A 26 0.02 3.07 -18.25
C GLU A 26 -0.80 2.66 -17.01
N THR A 27 -0.09 2.14 -16.00
CA THR A 27 -0.67 1.78 -14.70
C THR A 27 -0.17 2.73 -13.63
N PHE A 28 -1.08 3.43 -12.95
CA PHE A 28 -0.76 4.24 -11.79
C PHE A 28 -0.70 3.38 -10.52
N VAL A 29 0.39 3.51 -9.77
CA VAL A 29 0.60 2.80 -8.51
C VAL A 29 0.85 3.81 -7.40
N MET A 30 0.02 3.79 -6.35
CA MET A 30 0.24 4.65 -5.20
C MET A 30 1.37 4.12 -4.32
N LYS A 31 2.27 5.01 -3.91
CA LYS A 31 3.32 4.72 -2.93
C LYS A 31 2.67 4.50 -1.58
N MET A 32 2.99 3.38 -0.94
CA MET A 32 2.42 3.01 0.35
C MET A 32 3.48 2.34 1.23
N PRO A 33 3.47 2.58 2.54
CA PRO A 33 4.17 1.73 3.48
C PRO A 33 3.44 0.40 3.64
N GLY A 34 4.19 -0.65 3.95
CA GLY A 34 3.62 -1.93 4.39
C GLY A 34 3.44 -1.98 5.90
N TYR A 35 2.54 -2.87 6.33
CA TYR A 35 2.29 -3.17 7.74
C TYR A 35 2.33 -4.67 7.97
N LYS A 36 2.85 -5.09 9.13
CA LYS A 36 2.72 -6.49 9.56
C LYS A 36 1.29 -6.73 10.01
N ILE A 37 0.67 -7.82 9.54
CA ILE A 37 -0.70 -8.16 9.93
C ILE A 37 -0.87 -8.34 11.44
N ILE A 38 0.20 -8.75 12.13
CA ILE A 38 0.18 -8.93 13.58
C ILE A 38 0.02 -7.60 14.33
N ASP A 39 0.59 -6.52 13.81
CA ASP A 39 0.49 -5.20 14.44
C ASP A 39 -0.91 -4.61 14.25
N ILE A 40 -1.53 -4.87 13.09
CA ILE A 40 -2.97 -4.60 12.85
C ILE A 40 -3.84 -5.35 13.86
N GLY A 41 -3.63 -6.67 14.01
CA GLY A 41 -4.38 -7.49 14.96
C GLY A 41 -4.21 -7.03 16.42
N LYS A 42 -2.99 -6.63 16.81
CA LYS A 42 -2.72 -6.05 18.13
C LYS A 42 -3.44 -4.72 18.33
N ALA A 43 -3.44 -3.84 17.33
CA ALA A 43 -4.09 -2.53 17.42
C ALA A 43 -5.61 -2.65 17.56
N ILE A 44 -6.23 -3.58 16.83
CA ILE A 44 -7.65 -3.91 16.96
C ILE A 44 -7.94 -4.52 18.34
N LYS A 45 -7.12 -5.48 18.81
CA LYS A 45 -7.27 -6.06 20.15
C LYS A 45 -7.25 -4.97 21.23
N ALA A 46 -6.30 -4.05 21.15
CA ALA A 46 -6.17 -2.96 22.11
C ALA A 46 -7.42 -2.07 22.15
N GLU A 47 -8.06 -1.83 21.00
CA GLU A 47 -9.30 -1.08 20.91
C GLU A 47 -10.50 -1.77 21.57
N LEU A 48 -10.58 -3.10 21.47
CA LEU A 48 -11.70 -3.87 22.02
C LEU A 48 -11.69 -3.92 23.57
N GLY A 49 -10.61 -3.49 24.23
CA GLY A 49 -10.51 -3.41 25.69
C GLY A 49 -10.60 -4.76 26.42
N ASN A 50 -10.59 -5.89 25.71
CA ASN A 50 -10.77 -7.22 26.29
C ASN A 50 -9.43 -7.91 26.50
N GLU A 51 -8.95 -7.92 27.75
CA GLU A 51 -7.69 -8.56 28.13
C GLU A 51 -7.68 -10.07 27.85
N ASN A 52 -8.85 -10.72 27.91
CA ASN A 52 -9.02 -12.15 27.63
C ASN A 52 -9.00 -12.48 26.13
N CYS A 53 -9.06 -11.48 25.24
CA CYS A 53 -8.95 -11.69 23.81
C CYS A 53 -7.51 -12.10 23.44
N LYS A 54 -7.30 -13.35 23.00
CA LYS A 54 -5.98 -13.85 22.59
C LYS A 54 -5.84 -13.85 21.08
N ILE A 55 -4.69 -13.41 20.58
CA ILE A 55 -4.33 -13.56 19.17
C ILE A 55 -3.79 -14.99 18.99
N ARG A 56 -4.44 -15.79 18.14
CA ARG A 56 -4.01 -17.16 17.81
C ARG A 56 -3.41 -17.20 16.40
N ILE A 57 -2.19 -17.70 16.27
CA ILE A 57 -1.52 -17.89 14.99
C ILE A 57 -1.90 -19.27 14.43
N LEU A 58 -2.59 -19.28 13.29
CA LEU A 58 -3.04 -20.52 12.63
C LEU A 58 -2.11 -21.01 11.51
N GLY A 59 -1.07 -20.24 11.17
CA GLY A 59 -0.25 -20.45 9.98
C GLY A 59 -0.85 -19.79 8.74
N LYS A 60 -0.14 -19.91 7.60
CA LYS A 60 -0.58 -19.36 6.31
C LYS A 60 -1.61 -20.26 5.65
N ARG A 61 -2.60 -19.68 4.99
CA ARG A 61 -3.54 -20.43 4.16
C ARG A 61 -2.88 -20.82 2.82
N PRO A 62 -3.32 -21.90 2.17
CA PRO A 62 -2.86 -22.23 0.81
C PRO A 62 -3.08 -21.04 -0.13
N GLY A 63 -2.09 -20.70 -0.94
CA GLY A 63 -2.13 -19.57 -1.87
C GLY A 63 -1.86 -18.18 -1.27
N GLU A 64 -1.74 -18.02 0.06
CA GLU A 64 -1.41 -16.72 0.64
C GLU A 64 0.06 -16.33 0.38
N LYS A 65 0.24 -15.12 -0.16
CA LYS A 65 1.55 -14.48 -0.26
C LYS A 65 2.02 -13.97 1.11
N LEU A 66 3.32 -14.13 1.39
CA LEU A 66 3.95 -13.60 2.60
C LEU A 66 4.07 -12.07 2.56
N HIS A 67 4.37 -11.52 1.39
CA HIS A 67 4.51 -10.09 1.11
C HIS A 67 3.74 -9.78 -0.17
N GLU A 68 3.03 -8.66 -0.19
CA GLU A 68 2.43 -8.12 -1.42
C GLU A 68 3.46 -7.36 -2.23
N VAL A 69 3.28 -7.37 -3.55
CA VAL A 69 4.14 -6.71 -4.54
C VAL A 69 3.24 -5.83 -5.41
N LEU A 70 3.57 -4.53 -5.53
CA LEU A 70 2.84 -3.59 -6.39
C LEU A 70 3.58 -3.28 -7.69
N ILE A 71 4.91 -3.43 -7.70
CA ILE A 71 5.74 -3.33 -8.91
C ILE A 71 6.68 -4.53 -8.90
N SER A 72 6.45 -5.48 -9.79
CA SER A 72 7.28 -6.69 -9.89
C SER A 72 8.64 -6.39 -10.52
N ARG A 73 9.60 -7.30 -10.31
CA ARG A 73 10.93 -7.23 -10.96
C ARG A 73 10.93 -7.10 -12.49
N TYR A 74 9.83 -7.48 -13.15
CA TYR A 74 9.68 -7.40 -14.61
C TYR A 74 9.05 -6.07 -15.06
N GLU A 75 8.44 -5.33 -14.14
CA GLU A 75 7.80 -4.04 -14.40
C GLU A 75 8.72 -2.87 -14.05
N VAL A 76 9.70 -3.08 -13.16
CA VAL A 76 10.65 -2.06 -12.71
C VAL A 76 11.30 -1.30 -13.86
N GLU A 77 11.71 -1.99 -14.93
CA GLU A 77 12.38 -1.35 -16.08
C GLU A 77 11.50 -0.33 -16.80
N ASN A 78 10.17 -0.48 -16.69
CA ASN A 78 9.18 0.42 -17.26
C ASN A 78 8.48 1.27 -16.17
N ALA A 79 8.99 1.29 -14.95
CA ALA A 79 8.40 2.00 -13.83
C ALA A 79 9.13 3.31 -13.52
N TYR A 80 8.36 4.38 -13.40
CA TYR A 80 8.85 5.74 -13.23
C TYR A 80 8.20 6.41 -12.02
N ILE A 81 8.94 7.33 -11.41
CA ILE A 81 8.44 8.21 -10.35
C ILE A 81 7.58 9.28 -11.03
N TYR A 82 6.27 9.21 -10.84
CA TYR A 82 5.34 10.18 -11.41
C TYR A 82 5.34 11.48 -10.59
N ASP A 83 5.12 11.36 -9.29
CA ASP A 83 5.24 12.46 -8.33
C ASP A 83 5.66 11.92 -6.95
N GLU A 84 5.46 12.72 -5.89
CA GLU A 84 5.79 12.33 -4.51
C GLU A 84 4.99 11.10 -4.03
N ASN A 85 3.75 10.93 -4.50
CA ASN A 85 2.78 9.94 -4.01
C ASN A 85 2.55 8.77 -4.98
N TYR A 86 2.91 8.90 -6.25
CA TYR A 86 2.59 7.90 -7.27
C TYR A 86 3.81 7.49 -8.10
N PHE A 87 3.79 6.22 -8.51
CA PHE A 87 4.56 5.70 -9.63
C PHE A 87 3.64 5.54 -10.85
N VAL A 88 4.26 5.47 -12.02
CA VAL A 88 3.60 5.07 -13.27
C VAL A 88 4.40 3.94 -13.91
N ILE A 89 3.73 2.86 -14.31
CA ILE A 89 4.33 1.74 -15.03
C ILE A 89 3.85 1.81 -16.47
N LEU A 90 4.78 1.94 -17.41
CA LEU A 90 4.48 1.92 -18.83
C LEU A 90 4.27 0.47 -19.30
N PRO A 91 3.34 0.22 -20.25
CA PRO A 91 3.14 -1.11 -20.80
C PRO A 91 4.36 -1.53 -21.62
N GLN A 92 4.57 -2.84 -21.75
CA GLN A 92 5.60 -3.38 -22.66
C GLN A 92 5.25 -3.16 -24.14
N LEU A 93 3.98 -2.89 -24.44
CA LEU A 93 3.50 -2.54 -25.78
C LEU A 93 3.99 -1.14 -26.16
N ASN A 94 4.48 -1.00 -27.39
CA ASN A 94 4.84 0.31 -27.93
C ASN A 94 3.58 1.09 -28.31
N ILE A 95 3.14 1.98 -27.44
CA ILE A 95 2.05 2.92 -27.69
C ILE A 95 2.68 4.25 -28.14
N LYS A 96 2.31 4.71 -29.34
CA LYS A 96 2.89 5.91 -29.96
C LYS A 96 2.74 7.13 -29.05
N GLY A 97 3.85 7.80 -28.72
CA GLY A 97 3.87 9.03 -27.92
C GLY A 97 3.86 8.81 -26.41
N LEU A 98 3.61 7.58 -25.94
CA LEU A 98 3.48 7.27 -24.51
C LEU A 98 4.83 7.41 -23.79
N LYS A 99 5.88 6.80 -24.35
CA LYS A 99 7.21 6.83 -23.75
C LYS A 99 7.80 8.25 -23.77
N GLU A 100 7.56 8.98 -24.86
CA GLU A 100 7.98 10.36 -25.02
C GLU A 100 7.29 11.29 -24.01
N TYR A 101 6.00 11.08 -23.75
CA TYR A 101 5.25 11.86 -22.75
C TYR A 101 5.86 11.73 -21.34
N TYR A 102 6.34 10.53 -20.98
CA TYR A 102 6.91 10.24 -19.66
C TYR A 102 8.45 10.30 -19.61
N GLU A 103 9.13 10.72 -20.70
CA GLU A 103 10.60 10.64 -20.84
C GLU A 103 11.38 11.39 -19.74
N LYS A 104 10.78 12.46 -19.21
CA LYS A 104 11.40 13.33 -18.20
C LYS A 104 11.30 12.76 -16.78
N LEU A 105 10.48 11.73 -16.57
CA LEU A 105 10.34 11.11 -15.27
C LEU A 105 11.56 10.26 -14.95
N LYS A 106 11.93 10.24 -13.68
CA LYS A 106 13.03 9.39 -13.20
C LYS A 106 12.54 7.97 -13.05
N SER A 107 13.29 7.00 -13.56
CA SER A 107 13.06 5.59 -13.28
C SER A 107 13.18 5.30 -11.78
N ILE A 108 12.48 4.28 -11.31
CA ILE A 108 12.63 3.82 -9.93
C ILE A 108 13.97 3.09 -9.77
N ASN A 109 14.63 3.27 -8.63
CA ASN A 109 15.90 2.59 -8.31
C ASN A 109 15.66 1.47 -7.27
N THR A 110 14.95 0.42 -7.67
CA THR A 110 14.71 -0.77 -6.84
C THR A 110 14.59 -2.01 -7.71
N LYS A 111 14.74 -3.21 -7.15
CA LYS A 111 14.54 -4.48 -7.87
C LYS A 111 13.08 -4.93 -7.92
N GLU A 112 12.29 -4.48 -6.96
CA GLU A 112 10.87 -4.76 -6.78
C GLU A 112 10.32 -3.70 -5.83
N TYR A 113 9.01 -3.45 -5.85
CA TYR A 113 8.35 -2.65 -4.83
C TYR A 113 7.35 -3.51 -4.07
N ALA A 114 7.77 -3.95 -2.88
CA ALA A 114 7.09 -4.93 -2.04
C ALA A 114 6.80 -4.40 -0.63
N SER A 115 5.76 -4.94 -0.01
CA SER A 115 5.25 -4.50 1.29
C SER A 115 6.21 -4.72 2.47
N ASN A 116 7.34 -5.38 2.26
CA ASN A 116 8.39 -5.55 3.25
C ASN A 116 9.56 -4.58 3.09
N ASP A 117 9.58 -3.74 2.05
CA ASP A 117 10.67 -2.80 1.79
C ASP A 117 10.65 -1.62 2.78
N CYS A 118 9.46 -1.13 3.11
CA CYS A 118 9.24 -0.09 4.10
C CYS A 118 8.09 -0.51 5.02
N ILE A 119 8.41 -1.01 6.21
CA ILE A 119 7.43 -1.48 7.20
C ILE A 119 7.29 -0.43 8.29
N LEU A 120 6.05 0.02 8.53
CA LEU A 120 5.73 0.86 9.68
C LEU A 120 5.30 0.02 10.89
N GLY A 121 5.51 0.58 12.08
CA GLY A 121 5.29 -0.10 13.35
C GLY A 121 3.85 -0.06 13.84
N TYR A 122 3.68 -0.49 15.09
CA TYR A 122 2.38 -0.56 15.77
C TYR A 122 1.66 0.79 15.87
N ASN A 123 2.40 1.87 16.15
CA ASN A 123 1.80 3.19 16.35
C ASN A 123 1.22 3.74 15.04
N GLU A 124 1.96 3.58 13.94
CA GLU A 124 1.54 3.98 12.60
C GLU A 124 0.41 3.08 12.09
N ALA A 125 0.44 1.78 12.39
CA ALA A 125 -0.66 0.86 12.13
C ALA A 125 -1.95 1.31 12.82
N ARG A 126 -1.86 1.70 14.11
CA ARG A 126 -3.00 2.22 14.86
C ARG A 126 -3.51 3.52 14.24
N LYS A 127 -2.63 4.45 13.88
CA LYS A 127 -3.00 5.70 13.21
C LYS A 127 -3.74 5.45 11.89
N MET A 128 -3.22 4.55 11.05
CA MET A 128 -3.86 4.16 9.80
C MET A 128 -5.25 3.57 10.02
N LEU A 129 -5.44 2.71 11.04
CA LEU A 129 -6.75 2.15 11.37
C LEU A 129 -7.75 3.21 11.85
N ILE A 130 -7.29 4.23 12.58
CA ILE A 130 -8.11 5.38 12.99
C ILE A 130 -8.51 6.21 11.77
N GLU A 131 -7.54 6.54 10.91
CA GLU A 131 -7.78 7.30 9.67
C GLU A 131 -8.72 6.56 8.71
N GLY A 132 -8.65 5.23 8.68
CA GLY A 132 -9.56 4.36 7.94
C GLY A 132 -10.93 4.17 8.59
N GLY A 133 -11.16 4.69 9.80
CA GLY A 133 -12.42 4.57 10.52
C GLY A 133 -12.71 3.17 11.10
N PHE A 134 -11.69 2.31 11.22
CA PHE A 134 -11.84 0.95 11.75
C PHE A 134 -11.79 0.87 13.28
N ILE A 135 -11.11 1.80 13.92
CA ILE A 135 -11.00 1.91 15.39
C ILE A 135 -11.09 3.37 15.81
N THR A 136 -11.44 3.63 17.07
CA THR A 136 -11.63 5.00 17.58
C THR A 136 -10.41 5.48 18.37
N ASN A 137 -10.29 6.80 18.57
CA ASN A 137 -9.27 7.36 19.44
C ASN A 137 -9.71 7.39 20.92
N LYS A 138 -10.43 6.36 21.38
CA LYS A 138 -10.80 6.27 22.79
C LYS A 138 -9.52 6.01 23.59
N LYS A 139 -8.99 7.05 24.23
CA LYS A 139 -8.24 6.85 25.47
C LYS A 139 -9.22 6.16 26.41
N ASN A 140 -8.85 5.02 26.99
CA ASN A 140 -9.61 4.37 28.05
C ASN A 140 -10.03 5.45 29.06
N SER A 141 -11.29 5.87 28.99
CA SER A 141 -11.94 6.58 30.09
C SER A 141 -12.11 5.51 31.14
N ALA A 142 -11.17 5.47 32.08
CA ALA A 142 -11.33 4.76 33.32
C ALA A 142 -12.71 5.13 33.89
N LEU A 143 -13.54 4.12 34.07
CA LEU A 143 -14.65 4.09 35.02
C LEU A 143 -14.29 2.99 36.02
#